data_AF-A0A537VZN2-F1
#
_entry.id   AF-A0A537VZN2-F1
#
_cell.length_a   1.000
_cell.length_b   1.000
_cell.length_c   1.000
_cell.angle_alpha   90.00
_cell.angle_beta   90.00
_cell.angle_gamma   90.00
#
_symmetry.space_group_name_H-M   'P 1'
#
loop_
_entity.id
_entity.type
_entity.pdbx_description
1 polymer ?
#
loop_
_entity_poly.entity_id
_entity_poly.type
_entity_poly.pdbx_seq_one_letter_code
_entity_poly.pdbx_strand_id
1 'polypeptide(L)'
;MIAQSGFAGSVLVVDREVDTLEDPRLVAHLGPDEPHENAAIVCGHYLRGAQPAGSCRLMSSDDLRRSPFAEEELTADWTMAQRLCSRELRDRGGRLHRLELVQSGMSIPELRWRRVSSGGTQVRSVSLRDVIAALESYEPARSLSRSAVALHRDDPHVSVTLLRAELGRVLASAIVLNRGLREAVLAAIEREDLSMSEIARRCGRVKRDCRGNESGETSWLARRTGLLPEGGNAAPTPWIHSDVLALISRRGLGISPREVEL
;
A
#
# COMPACT_ATOMS: atom_id res chain seq x y z
N MET A 1 -19.30 24.70 4.80
CA MET A 1 -18.70 24.45 3.47
C MET A 1 -18.77 25.65 2.54
N ILE A 2 -17.67 25.93 1.84
CA ILE A 2 -17.46 27.02 0.88
C ILE A 2 -16.77 26.44 -0.37
N ALA A 3 -17.18 26.88 -1.56
CA ALA A 3 -16.47 26.59 -2.81
C ALA A 3 -15.48 27.74 -3.11
N GLN A 4 -14.22 27.40 -3.38
CA GLN A 4 -13.15 28.36 -3.68
C GLN A 4 -12.49 28.02 -5.02
N SER A 5 -12.05 29.03 -5.75
CA SER A 5 -11.30 28.83 -6.99
C SER A 5 -9.91 28.25 -6.67
N GLY A 6 -9.57 27.15 -7.33
CA GLY A 6 -8.25 26.51 -7.29
C GLY A 6 -7.41 26.84 -8.54
N PHE A 7 -6.26 26.18 -8.66
CA PHE A 7 -5.35 26.34 -9.79
C PHE A 7 -5.97 25.86 -11.12
N ALA A 8 -5.62 26.50 -12.24
CA ALA A 8 -6.05 26.13 -13.59
C ALA A 8 -7.58 25.99 -13.81
N GLY A 9 -8.40 26.77 -13.06
CA GLY A 9 -9.86 26.76 -13.21
C GLY A 9 -10.58 25.69 -12.38
N SER A 10 -9.83 24.91 -11.58
CA SER A 10 -10.41 23.95 -10.63
C SER A 10 -11.21 24.61 -9.51
N VAL A 11 -12.05 23.83 -8.82
CA VAL A 11 -12.84 24.30 -7.67
C VAL A 11 -12.56 23.44 -6.45
N LEU A 12 -12.17 24.07 -5.34
CA LEU A 12 -11.94 23.43 -4.05
C LEU A 12 -13.22 23.54 -3.21
N VAL A 13 -13.77 22.40 -2.78
CA VAL A 13 -14.87 22.34 -1.81
C VAL A 13 -14.26 22.18 -0.43
N VAL A 14 -14.35 23.21 0.40
CA VAL A 14 -13.71 23.28 1.71
C VAL A 14 -14.77 23.36 2.79
N ASP A 15 -14.66 22.52 3.82
CA ASP A 15 -15.41 22.71 5.05
C ASP A 15 -14.63 23.61 6.02
N ARG A 16 -15.33 24.58 6.61
CA ARG A 16 -14.76 25.51 7.59
C ARG A 16 -15.73 25.58 8.76
N GLU A 17 -15.21 25.41 9.95
CA GLU A 17 -15.96 25.64 11.18
C GLU A 17 -16.22 27.14 11.34
N VAL A 18 -17.49 27.48 11.59
CA VAL A 18 -18.01 28.86 11.50
C VAL A 18 -17.45 29.77 12.61
N ASP A 19 -17.03 29.18 13.74
CA ASP A 19 -16.67 29.93 14.94
C ASP A 19 -15.16 30.14 15.12
N THR A 20 -14.32 29.28 14.54
CA THR A 20 -12.87 29.24 14.84
C THR A 20 -11.99 29.64 13.66
N LEU A 21 -12.45 29.52 12.40
CA LEU A 21 -11.66 29.73 11.17
C LEU A 21 -10.32 28.93 11.09
N GLU A 22 -10.01 28.06 12.05
CA GLU A 22 -8.67 27.49 12.25
C GLU A 22 -8.46 26.06 11.73
N ASP A 23 -9.45 25.42 11.10
CA ASP A 23 -9.30 24.06 10.54
C ASP A 23 -10.02 23.91 9.18
N PRO A 24 -9.51 24.48 8.07
CA PRO A 24 -10.09 24.26 6.76
C PRO A 24 -9.84 22.83 6.30
N ARG A 25 -10.91 22.06 6.09
CA ARG A 25 -10.84 20.68 5.58
C ARG A 25 -11.21 20.65 4.11
N LEU A 26 -10.32 20.12 3.28
CA LEU A 26 -10.62 19.86 1.88
C LEU A 26 -11.55 18.65 1.80
N VAL A 27 -12.76 18.87 1.28
CA VAL A 27 -13.81 17.85 1.09
C VAL A 27 -13.75 17.26 -0.32
N ALA A 28 -13.47 18.09 -1.32
CA ALA A 28 -13.20 17.65 -2.69
C ALA A 28 -12.43 18.72 -3.49
N HIS A 29 -11.79 18.28 -4.56
CA HIS A 29 -11.13 19.14 -5.53
C HIS A 29 -11.67 18.79 -6.91
N LEU A 30 -12.53 19.65 -7.45
CA LEU A 30 -13.22 19.45 -8.73
C LEU A 30 -12.35 19.98 -9.87
N GLY A 31 -12.31 19.23 -10.97
CA GLY A 31 -11.61 19.63 -12.19
C GLY A 31 -12.22 20.87 -12.85
N PRO A 32 -11.47 21.56 -13.72
CA PRO A 32 -11.98 22.71 -14.48
C PRO A 32 -13.10 22.34 -15.47
N ASP A 33 -13.15 21.08 -15.90
CA ASP A 33 -14.19 20.56 -16.80
C ASP A 33 -15.46 20.09 -16.06
N GLU A 34 -15.46 20.14 -14.72
CA GLU A 34 -16.62 19.74 -13.92
C GLU A 34 -17.61 20.90 -13.74
N PRO A 35 -18.94 20.66 -13.89
CA PRO A 35 -19.95 21.66 -13.61
C PRO A 35 -19.91 22.13 -12.15
N HIS A 36 -20.09 23.43 -11.92
CA HIS A 36 -20.07 24.01 -10.57
C HIS A 36 -21.14 23.40 -9.64
N GLU A 37 -22.23 22.89 -10.20
CA GLU A 37 -23.31 22.19 -9.50
C GLU A 37 -22.82 20.93 -8.77
N ASN A 38 -21.73 20.31 -9.22
CA ASN A 38 -21.11 19.16 -8.55
C ASN A 38 -20.65 19.51 -7.12
N ALA A 39 -20.26 20.76 -6.87
CA ALA A 39 -19.90 21.20 -5.53
C ALA A 39 -21.07 21.03 -4.54
N ALA A 40 -22.30 21.35 -4.95
CA ALA A 40 -23.50 21.19 -4.11
C ALA A 40 -23.82 19.72 -3.86
N ILE A 41 -23.62 18.86 -4.87
CA ILE A 41 -23.80 17.41 -4.74
C ILE A 41 -22.81 16.83 -3.73
N VAL A 42 -21.51 17.17 -3.87
CA VAL A 42 -20.46 16.73 -2.95
C VAL A 42 -20.73 17.21 -1.52
N CYS A 43 -21.14 18.46 -1.35
CA CYS A 43 -21.59 18.99 -0.05
C CYS A 43 -22.69 18.12 0.55
N GLY A 44 -23.71 17.79 -0.24
CA GLY A 44 -24.82 16.95 0.19
C GLY A 44 -24.39 15.53 0.59
N HIS A 45 -23.39 14.96 -0.08
CA HIS A 45 -22.84 13.64 0.29
C HIS A 45 -21.98 13.69 1.56
N TYR A 46 -21.20 14.76 1.74
CA TYR A 46 -20.38 14.99 2.92
C TYR A 46 -21.25 15.12 4.19
N LEU A 47 -22.29 15.96 4.16
CA LEU A 47 -23.21 16.15 5.29
C LEU A 47 -24.00 14.89 5.64
N ARG A 48 -24.25 14.00 4.67
CA ARG A 48 -24.95 12.73 4.88
C ARG A 48 -24.02 11.61 5.35
N GLY A 49 -22.72 11.87 5.53
CA GLY A 49 -21.74 10.86 5.94
C GLY A 49 -21.52 9.75 4.91
N ALA A 50 -21.90 9.99 3.65
CA ALA A 50 -21.90 8.98 2.58
C ALA A 50 -20.56 8.85 1.85
N GLN A 51 -19.52 9.57 2.28
CA GLN A 51 -18.20 9.52 1.63
C GLN A 51 -17.32 8.37 2.18
N PRO A 52 -16.47 7.75 1.34
CA PRO A 52 -15.51 6.75 1.78
C PRO A 52 -14.56 7.33 2.85
N ALA A 53 -14.22 6.52 3.85
CA ALA A 53 -13.37 6.92 4.97
C ALA A 53 -11.94 7.28 4.52
N GLY A 54 -11.71 8.55 4.16
CA GLY A 54 -10.41 9.08 3.71
C GLY A 54 -10.49 10.26 2.72
N SER A 55 -11.68 10.68 2.32
CA SER A 55 -11.89 11.79 1.37
C SER A 55 -11.61 13.18 1.94
N CYS A 56 -11.68 13.34 3.26
CA CYS A 56 -11.56 14.63 3.92
C CYS A 56 -10.24 14.74 4.68
N ARG A 57 -9.44 15.74 4.35
CA ARG A 57 -8.15 16.01 5.00
C ARG A 57 -7.96 17.50 5.26
N LEU A 58 -6.99 17.83 6.11
CA LEU A 58 -6.53 19.21 6.31
C LEU A 58 -6.11 19.81 4.97
N MET A 59 -6.60 21.02 4.71
CA MET A 59 -6.23 21.79 3.55
C MET A 59 -4.78 22.27 3.73
N SER A 60 -3.95 21.98 2.75
CA SER A 60 -2.58 22.48 2.65
C SER A 60 -2.52 23.64 1.66
N SER A 61 -1.59 24.57 1.83
CA SER A 61 -1.26 25.59 0.83
C SER A 61 -0.84 25.00 -0.54
N ASP A 62 -0.49 23.72 -0.58
CA ASP A 62 -0.25 22.99 -1.84
C ASP A 62 -1.54 22.71 -2.63
N ASP A 63 -2.70 22.63 -1.98
CA ASP A 63 -3.98 22.32 -2.64
C ASP A 63 -4.44 23.47 -3.52
N LEU A 64 -4.06 24.69 -3.17
CA LEU A 64 -4.28 25.90 -3.97
C LEU A 64 -3.39 25.96 -5.22
N ARG A 65 -2.32 25.15 -5.28
CA ARG A 65 -1.29 25.17 -6.33
C ARG A 65 -1.25 23.90 -7.17
N ARG A 66 -1.93 22.82 -6.75
CA ARG A 66 -1.99 21.55 -7.46
C ARG A 66 -3.20 21.50 -8.39
N SER A 67 -3.07 20.84 -9.53
CA SER A 67 -4.22 20.41 -10.33
C SER A 67 -4.85 19.18 -9.67
N PRO A 68 -6.20 19.09 -9.57
CA PRO A 68 -6.91 17.97 -8.91
C PRO A 68 -6.59 16.60 -9.50
N PHE A 69 -5.99 16.58 -10.70
CA PHE A 69 -5.66 15.38 -11.45
C PHE A 69 -4.23 15.41 -12.00
N ALA A 70 -3.28 16.05 -11.33
CA ALA A 70 -1.87 16.01 -11.74
C ALA A 70 -1.22 14.60 -11.67
N GLU A 71 -1.94 13.59 -11.14
CA GLU A 71 -1.57 12.16 -11.28
C GLU A 71 -2.14 11.51 -12.57
N GLU A 72 -2.88 12.25 -13.41
CA GLU A 72 -3.61 11.74 -14.58
C GLU A 72 -3.44 12.53 -15.89
N GLU A 73 -2.48 13.46 -15.98
CA GLU A 73 -1.90 13.85 -17.28
C GLU A 73 -0.61 13.07 -17.56
N LEU A 74 -0.76 11.76 -17.75
CA LEU A 74 0.25 10.90 -18.40
C LEU A 74 0.27 11.13 -19.92
N THR A 75 0.18 12.38 -20.36
CA THR A 75 0.49 12.81 -21.73
C THR A 75 1.89 13.40 -21.80
N ALA A 76 2.84 12.76 -21.13
CA ALA A 76 4.27 13.02 -21.30
C ALA A 76 5.02 11.70 -21.48
N ASP A 77 5.41 11.49 -22.73
CA ASP A 77 6.46 10.61 -23.23
C ASP A 77 6.28 9.10 -23.04
N TRP A 78 5.97 8.45 -24.17
CA TRP A 78 6.26 7.04 -24.47
C TRP A 78 7.68 6.62 -24.00
N THR A 79 8.62 7.57 -23.95
CA THR A 79 9.99 7.42 -23.43
C THR A 79 10.06 7.27 -21.89
N MET A 80 9.18 7.92 -21.12
CA MET A 80 9.12 7.79 -19.66
C MET A 80 8.53 6.44 -19.25
N ALA A 81 7.48 5.99 -19.93
CA ALA A 81 6.85 4.69 -19.69
C ALA A 81 7.81 3.52 -20.03
N GLN A 82 8.58 3.61 -21.12
CA GLN A 82 9.65 2.66 -21.42
C GLN A 82 10.75 2.67 -20.35
N ARG A 83 11.20 3.85 -19.90
CA ARG A 83 12.20 3.97 -18.81
C ARG A 83 11.70 3.37 -17.50
N LEU A 84 10.41 3.48 -17.19
CA LEU A 84 9.80 2.88 -16.00
C LEU A 84 9.74 1.35 -16.12
N CYS A 85 9.33 0.80 -17.25
CA CYS A 85 9.33 -0.65 -17.48
C CYS A 85 10.74 -1.27 -17.42
N SER A 86 11.78 -0.53 -17.81
CA SER A 86 13.19 -0.95 -17.70
C SER A 86 13.82 -0.71 -16.32
N ARG A 87 13.08 -0.20 -15.34
CA ARG A 87 13.64 0.12 -14.03
C ARG A 87 13.89 -1.14 -13.21
N GLU A 88 15.15 -1.32 -12.82
CA GLU A 88 15.57 -2.43 -11.97
C GLU A 88 15.31 -2.13 -10.50
N LEU A 89 14.71 -3.08 -9.79
CA LEU A 89 14.49 -3.04 -8.35
C LEU A 89 15.47 -3.98 -7.65
N ARG A 90 16.19 -3.49 -6.64
CA ARG A 90 17.09 -4.31 -5.83
C ARG A 90 16.43 -4.62 -4.49
N ASP A 91 16.37 -5.90 -4.15
CA ASP A 91 15.98 -6.33 -2.80
C ASP A 91 17.16 -6.25 -1.81
N ARG A 92 16.86 -6.42 -0.51
CA ARG A 92 17.89 -6.40 0.55
C ARG A 92 18.95 -7.50 0.40
N GLY A 93 18.63 -8.59 -0.31
CA GLY A 93 19.57 -9.67 -0.63
C GLY A 93 20.40 -9.40 -1.89
N GLY A 94 20.32 -8.19 -2.46
CA GLY A 94 21.04 -7.81 -3.67
C GLY A 94 20.50 -8.43 -4.95
N ARG A 95 19.35 -9.09 -4.92
CA ARG A 95 18.73 -9.68 -6.11
C ARG A 95 17.99 -8.61 -6.88
N LEU A 96 18.09 -8.69 -8.20
CA LEU A 96 17.47 -7.74 -9.12
C LEU A 96 16.12 -8.25 -9.58
N HIS A 97 15.12 -7.38 -9.59
CA HIS A 97 13.78 -7.63 -10.10
C HIS A 97 13.45 -6.61 -11.18
N ARG A 98 12.95 -7.07 -12.33
CA ARG A 98 12.56 -6.20 -13.46
C ARG A 98 11.39 -6.78 -14.23
N LEU A 99 10.62 -5.93 -14.89
CA LEU A 99 9.57 -6.35 -15.82
C LEU A 99 10.20 -6.62 -17.19
N GLU A 100 9.92 -7.79 -17.76
CA GLU A 100 10.44 -8.19 -19.07
C GLU A 100 9.37 -8.89 -19.91
N LEU A 101 9.51 -8.76 -21.22
CA LEU A 101 8.78 -9.59 -22.18
C LEU A 101 9.40 -10.98 -22.18
N VAL A 102 8.57 -11.99 -21.94
CA VAL A 102 8.96 -13.39 -21.89
C VAL A 102 8.18 -14.14 -22.96
N GLN A 103 8.89 -14.82 -23.84
CA GLN A 103 8.29 -15.78 -24.75
C GLN A 103 7.76 -16.94 -23.92
N SER A 104 6.44 -17.04 -23.83
CA SER A 104 5.76 -18.21 -23.27
C SER A 104 5.47 -19.21 -24.40
N GLY A 105 4.92 -20.38 -24.10
CA GLY A 105 4.46 -21.31 -25.15
C GLY A 105 3.29 -20.79 -26.01
N MET A 106 2.88 -19.53 -25.84
CA MET A 106 1.83 -18.86 -26.61
C MET A 106 2.39 -18.10 -27.83
N SER A 107 1.51 -17.66 -28.72
CA SER A 107 1.86 -16.93 -29.95
C SER A 107 2.34 -15.49 -29.73
N ILE A 108 2.14 -14.92 -28.53
CA ILE A 108 2.58 -13.57 -28.17
C ILE A 108 3.36 -13.59 -26.85
N PRO A 109 4.41 -12.76 -26.70
CA PRO A 109 5.16 -12.65 -25.47
C PRO A 109 4.29 -12.11 -24.33
N GLU A 110 4.55 -12.58 -23.11
CA GLU A 110 3.91 -12.11 -21.88
C GLU A 110 4.82 -11.12 -21.15
N LEU A 111 4.26 -10.06 -20.59
CA LEU A 111 4.98 -9.17 -19.68
C LEU A 111 5.00 -9.76 -18.27
N ARG A 112 6.19 -10.09 -17.74
CA ARG A 112 6.36 -10.76 -16.45
C ARG A 112 7.46 -10.15 -15.59
N TRP A 113 7.29 -10.20 -14.28
CA TRP A 113 8.37 -9.91 -13.34
C TRP A 113 9.41 -11.03 -13.39
N ARG A 114 10.68 -10.64 -13.46
CA ARG A 114 11.82 -11.54 -13.48
C ARG A 114 12.80 -11.17 -12.40
N ARG A 115 13.33 -12.22 -11.75
CA ARG A 115 14.36 -12.11 -10.74
C ARG A 115 15.68 -12.68 -11.24
N VAL A 116 16.74 -11.89 -11.16
CA VAL A 116 18.12 -12.27 -11.45
C VAL A 116 18.82 -12.54 -10.11
N SER A 117 19.47 -13.69 -9.98
CA SER A 117 20.30 -14.01 -8.80
C SER A 117 21.54 -13.10 -8.73
N SER A 118 22.12 -12.95 -7.54
CA SER A 118 23.28 -12.09 -7.28
C SER A 118 24.59 -12.52 -7.99
N GLY A 119 24.56 -13.54 -8.84
CA GLY A 119 25.65 -13.94 -9.75
C GLY A 119 25.30 -13.85 -11.23
N GLY A 120 24.15 -13.26 -11.59
CA GLY A 120 23.72 -13.06 -12.99
C GLY A 120 23.27 -14.33 -13.74
N THR A 121 23.57 -15.52 -13.22
CA THR A 121 23.44 -16.78 -13.98
C THR A 121 22.03 -17.34 -14.02
N GLN A 122 21.18 -17.05 -13.03
CA GLN A 122 19.83 -17.61 -12.95
C GLN A 122 18.79 -16.49 -12.98
N VAL A 123 18.05 -16.43 -14.08
CA VAL A 123 16.92 -15.54 -14.23
C VAL A 123 15.64 -16.37 -14.19
N ARG A 124 14.69 -16.03 -13.32
CA ARG A 124 13.42 -16.76 -13.17
C ARG A 124 12.23 -15.82 -13.17
N SER A 125 11.10 -16.28 -13.72
CA SER A 125 9.83 -15.55 -13.58
C SER A 125 9.36 -15.63 -12.13
N VAL A 126 8.86 -14.51 -11.60
CA VAL A 126 8.33 -14.38 -10.24
C VAL A 126 7.00 -13.64 -10.31
N SER A 127 6.14 -13.82 -9.29
CA SER A 127 4.90 -13.04 -9.21
C SER A 127 5.17 -11.63 -8.67
N LEU A 128 4.29 -10.67 -8.97
CA LEU A 128 4.32 -9.35 -8.33
C LEU A 128 4.33 -9.45 -6.79
N ARG A 129 3.60 -10.42 -6.24
CA ARG A 129 3.58 -10.68 -4.80
C ARG A 129 4.97 -11.06 -4.28
N ASP A 130 5.70 -11.90 -4.99
CA ASP A 130 7.07 -12.27 -4.59
C ASP A 130 8.03 -11.08 -4.65
N VAL A 131 7.85 -10.17 -5.62
CA VAL A 131 8.64 -8.94 -5.73
C VAL A 131 8.36 -8.03 -4.53
N ILE A 132 7.09 -7.77 -4.22
CA ILE A 132 6.68 -6.96 -3.06
C ILE A 132 7.16 -7.58 -1.75
N ALA A 133 7.06 -8.90 -1.62
CA ALA A 133 7.55 -9.65 -0.47
C ALA A 133 9.06 -9.46 -0.27
N ALA A 134 9.83 -9.55 -1.35
CA ALA A 134 11.28 -9.39 -1.30
C ALA A 134 11.72 -7.96 -0.97
N LEU A 135 10.96 -6.97 -1.44
CA LEU A 135 11.21 -5.55 -1.16
C LEU A 135 10.66 -5.12 0.21
N GLU A 136 9.75 -5.90 0.80
CA GLU A 136 8.93 -5.50 1.95
C GLU A 136 8.29 -4.12 1.77
N SER A 137 7.82 -3.84 0.56
CA SER A 137 7.21 -2.58 0.18
C SER A 137 6.34 -2.76 -1.06
N TYR A 138 5.11 -2.23 -1.03
CA TYR A 138 4.22 -2.25 -2.21
C TYR A 138 4.80 -1.42 -3.36
N GLU A 139 5.40 -0.28 -3.02
CA GLU A 139 6.09 0.58 -3.98
C GLU A 139 7.59 0.26 -4.01
N PRO A 140 8.25 0.39 -5.18
CA PRO A 140 7.72 0.87 -6.45
C PRO A 140 7.07 -0.20 -7.34
N ALA A 141 7.06 -1.47 -6.91
CA ALA A 141 6.64 -2.60 -7.75
C ALA A 141 5.18 -2.48 -8.22
N ARG A 142 4.28 -1.98 -7.36
CA ARG A 142 2.87 -1.73 -7.69
C ARG A 142 2.74 -0.67 -8.78
N SER A 143 3.37 0.49 -8.62
CA SER A 143 3.29 1.56 -9.62
C SER A 143 3.90 1.15 -10.95
N LEU A 144 5.04 0.47 -10.94
CA LEU A 144 5.64 -0.06 -12.16
C LEU A 144 4.73 -1.05 -12.89
N SER A 145 4.09 -1.96 -12.16
CA SER A 145 3.14 -2.91 -12.74
C SER A 145 1.93 -2.22 -13.36
N ARG A 146 1.38 -1.21 -12.66
CA ARG A 146 0.25 -0.41 -13.15
C ARG A 146 0.61 0.36 -14.41
N SER A 147 1.74 1.07 -14.42
CA SER A 147 2.22 1.80 -15.60
C SER A 147 2.46 0.87 -16.78
N ALA A 148 3.04 -0.30 -16.55
CA ALA A 148 3.31 -1.25 -17.63
C ALA A 148 2.03 -1.88 -18.21
N VAL A 149 1.04 -2.18 -17.37
CA VAL A 149 -0.29 -2.64 -17.83
C VAL A 149 -1.02 -1.56 -18.63
N ALA A 150 -0.86 -0.28 -18.25
CA ALA A 150 -1.43 0.83 -18.99
C ALA A 150 -0.74 1.02 -20.35
N LEU A 151 0.61 0.96 -20.38
CA LEU A 151 1.42 1.14 -21.58
C LEU A 151 1.10 0.12 -22.69
N HIS A 152 0.91 -1.15 -22.32
CA HIS A 152 0.65 -2.23 -23.28
C HIS A 152 -0.82 -2.66 -23.31
N ARG A 153 -1.75 -1.78 -22.92
CA ARG A 153 -3.18 -2.11 -22.89
C ARG A 153 -3.71 -2.45 -24.29
N ASP A 154 -3.33 -1.66 -25.27
CA ASP A 154 -3.84 -1.72 -26.65
C ASP A 154 -2.81 -2.29 -27.63
N ASP A 155 -1.71 -2.85 -27.11
CA ASP A 155 -0.65 -3.47 -27.91
C ASP A 155 -0.97 -4.95 -28.18
N PRO A 156 -1.33 -5.34 -29.42
CA PRO A 156 -1.70 -6.72 -29.74
C PRO A 156 -0.51 -7.68 -29.72
N HIS A 157 0.72 -7.17 -29.65
CA HIS A 157 1.94 -7.96 -29.64
C HIS A 157 2.45 -8.29 -28.23
N VAL A 158 1.79 -7.79 -27.17
CA VAL A 158 2.19 -8.02 -25.79
C VAL A 158 1.00 -8.45 -24.93
N SER A 159 1.11 -9.61 -24.29
CA SER A 159 0.12 -10.05 -23.30
C SER A 159 0.42 -9.47 -21.92
N VAL A 160 -0.49 -8.64 -21.40
CA VAL A 160 -0.46 -8.12 -20.01
C VAL A 160 -1.48 -8.78 -19.09
N THR A 161 -2.22 -9.77 -19.57
CA THR A 161 -3.35 -10.39 -18.84
C THR A 161 -2.93 -10.96 -17.49
N LEU A 162 -1.81 -11.69 -17.44
CA LEU A 162 -1.32 -12.30 -16.20
C LEU A 162 -0.86 -11.23 -15.20
N LEU A 163 -0.11 -10.23 -15.65
CA LEU A 163 0.34 -9.12 -14.80
C LEU A 163 -0.85 -8.32 -14.25
N ARG A 164 -1.89 -8.08 -15.06
CA ARG A 164 -3.13 -7.43 -14.63
C ARG A 164 -3.86 -8.25 -13.56
N ALA A 165 -3.94 -9.57 -13.74
CA ALA A 165 -4.55 -10.46 -12.76
C ALA A 165 -3.75 -10.50 -11.45
N GLU A 166 -2.42 -10.50 -11.51
CA GLU A 166 -1.56 -10.40 -10.33
C GLU A 166 -1.75 -9.07 -9.59
N LEU A 167 -1.77 -7.95 -10.31
CA LEU A 167 -2.04 -6.63 -9.74
C LEU A 167 -3.41 -6.59 -9.06
N GLY A 168 -4.46 -7.09 -9.71
CA GLY A 168 -5.80 -7.17 -9.13
C GLY A 168 -5.84 -8.01 -7.85
N ARG A 169 -5.16 -9.17 -7.83
CA ARG A 169 -5.08 -10.02 -6.63
C ARG A 169 -4.34 -9.34 -5.47
N VAL A 170 -3.26 -8.60 -5.75
CA VAL A 170 -2.53 -7.87 -4.70
C VAL A 170 -3.38 -6.75 -4.11
N LEU A 171 -4.09 -5.99 -4.96
CA LEU A 171 -4.93 -4.87 -4.51
C LEU A 171 -6.16 -5.30 -3.71
N ALA A 172 -6.73 -6.47 -4.02
CA ALA A 172 -7.90 -7.00 -3.34
C ALA A 172 -7.57 -7.92 -2.14
N SER A 173 -6.29 -8.19 -1.87
CA SER A 173 -5.88 -9.17 -0.87
C SER A 173 -6.00 -8.63 0.56
N ALA A 174 -6.73 -9.34 1.42
CA ALA A 174 -6.73 -9.09 2.87
C ALA A 174 -5.41 -9.47 3.56
N ILE A 175 -4.50 -10.15 2.86
CA ILE A 175 -3.17 -10.46 3.36
C ILE A 175 -2.22 -9.33 2.95
N VAL A 176 -1.71 -8.61 3.95
CA VAL A 176 -0.92 -7.37 3.84
C VAL A 176 0.50 -7.56 4.36
N LEU A 177 1.38 -6.59 4.09
CA LEU A 177 2.76 -6.61 4.59
C LEU A 177 2.80 -6.42 6.11
N ASN A 178 3.64 -7.21 6.79
CA ASN A 178 3.82 -7.12 8.24
C ASN A 178 4.96 -6.19 8.68
N ARG A 179 5.63 -5.52 7.73
CA ARG A 179 6.80 -4.68 8.02
C ARG A 179 6.48 -3.51 8.94
N GLY A 180 5.46 -2.70 8.64
CA GLY A 180 5.09 -1.56 9.48
C GLY A 180 4.69 -2.01 10.89
N LEU A 181 3.96 -3.13 11.00
CA LEU A 181 3.63 -3.73 12.30
C LEU A 181 4.88 -4.19 13.06
N ARG A 182 5.83 -4.84 12.39
CA ARG A 182 7.08 -5.29 12.99
C ARG A 182 7.87 -4.10 13.54
N GLU A 183 8.00 -3.03 12.76
CA GLU A 183 8.70 -1.81 13.16
C GLU A 183 8.04 -1.19 14.40
N ALA A 184 6.70 -1.09 14.43
CA ALA A 184 5.97 -0.58 15.59
C ALA A 184 6.11 -1.45 16.84
N VAL A 185 6.07 -2.78 16.71
CA VAL A 185 6.29 -3.71 17.84
C VAL A 185 7.69 -3.56 18.39
N LEU A 186 8.72 -3.52 17.53
CA LEU A 186 10.11 -3.35 17.95
C LEU A 186 10.32 -1.99 18.65
N ALA A 187 9.75 -0.91 18.11
CA ALA A 187 9.83 0.41 18.72
C ALA A 187 9.18 0.47 20.12
N ALA A 188 8.03 -0.20 20.31
CA ALA A 188 7.37 -0.28 21.62
C ALA A 188 8.19 -1.05 22.66
N ILE A 189 8.95 -2.06 22.23
CA ILE A 189 9.84 -2.84 23.09
C ILE A 189 11.10 -2.05 23.44
N GLU A 190 11.70 -1.39 22.44
CA GLU A 190 12.91 -0.59 22.61
C GLU A 190 12.71 0.59 23.56
N ARG A 191 11.51 1.18 23.58
CA ARG A 191 11.12 2.23 24.52
C ARG A 191 10.80 1.73 25.93
N GLU A 192 10.89 0.43 26.18
CA GLU A 192 10.47 -0.26 27.41
C GLU A 192 8.98 -0.05 27.78
N ASP A 193 8.16 0.45 26.86
CA ASP A 193 6.74 0.70 27.08
C ASP A 193 5.96 -0.61 27.21
N LEU A 194 6.33 -1.65 26.43
CA LEU A 194 5.66 -2.96 26.41
C LEU A 194 6.63 -4.11 26.12
N SER A 195 6.49 -5.22 26.86
CA SER A 195 7.19 -6.47 26.52
C SER A 195 6.45 -7.29 25.45
N MET A 196 7.17 -8.15 24.71
CA MET A 196 6.57 -9.11 23.77
C MET A 196 5.47 -9.98 24.42
N SER A 197 5.68 -10.37 25.68
CA SER A 197 4.71 -11.15 26.45
C SER A 197 3.46 -10.33 26.74
N GLU A 198 3.62 -9.07 27.14
CA GLU A 198 2.51 -8.15 27.40
C GLU A 198 1.67 -7.91 26.15
N ILE A 199 2.31 -7.62 25.01
CA ILE A 199 1.62 -7.42 23.72
C ILE A 199 0.80 -8.66 23.35
N ALA A 200 1.39 -9.85 23.47
CA ALA A 200 0.70 -11.11 23.19
C ALA A 200 -0.49 -11.35 24.13
N ARG A 201 -0.34 -11.08 25.44
CA ARG A 201 -1.43 -11.19 26.43
C ARG A 201 -2.58 -10.26 26.10
N ARG A 202 -2.30 -9.00 25.76
CA ARG A 202 -3.33 -8.03 25.36
C ARG A 202 -4.08 -8.47 24.10
N CYS A 203 -3.42 -9.20 23.21
CA CYS A 203 -4.06 -9.84 22.05
C CYS A 203 -4.86 -11.11 22.39
N GLY A 204 -4.98 -11.48 23.67
CA GLY A 204 -5.63 -12.71 24.12
C GLY A 204 -4.81 -13.98 23.86
N ARG A 205 -3.50 -13.86 23.61
CA ARG A 205 -2.61 -14.99 23.32
C ARG A 205 -1.79 -15.32 24.54
N VAL A 206 -2.29 -16.27 25.32
CA VAL A 206 -1.73 -16.68 26.62
C VAL A 206 -1.33 -18.15 26.55
N LYS A 207 -0.15 -18.46 27.08
CA LYS A 207 0.31 -19.82 27.38
C LYS A 207 0.35 -20.02 28.89
N ARG A 208 -0.05 -21.22 29.33
CA ARG A 208 0.09 -21.66 30.73
C ARG A 208 1.25 -22.63 30.84
N ASP A 209 2.09 -22.45 31.84
CA ASP A 209 3.12 -23.43 32.16
C ASP A 209 2.55 -24.58 33.02
N CYS A 210 3.36 -25.62 33.26
CA CYS A 210 2.97 -26.77 34.10
C CYS A 210 2.73 -26.42 35.58
N ARG A 211 3.08 -25.20 36.01
CA ARG A 211 2.87 -24.67 37.36
C ARG A 211 1.64 -23.75 37.43
N GLY A 212 0.94 -23.54 36.31
CA GLY A 212 -0.24 -22.70 36.21
C GLY A 212 0.03 -21.21 35.98
N ASN A 213 1.29 -20.80 35.79
CA ASN A 213 1.60 -19.40 35.50
C ASN A 213 1.21 -19.04 34.06
N GLU A 214 0.56 -17.88 33.91
CA GLU A 214 0.16 -17.34 32.62
C GLU A 214 1.21 -16.38 32.06
N SER A 215 1.61 -16.60 30.82
CA SER A 215 2.50 -15.69 30.08
C SER A 215 2.00 -15.50 28.65
N GLY A 216 2.41 -14.43 27.98
CA GLY A 216 2.06 -14.20 26.59
C GLY A 216 2.71 -15.22 25.66
N GLU A 217 2.01 -15.59 24.59
CA GLU A 217 2.56 -16.43 23.53
C GLU A 217 3.49 -15.62 22.62
N THR A 218 4.73 -15.40 23.07
CA THR A 218 5.73 -14.58 22.37
C THR A 218 6.14 -15.14 21.00
N SER A 219 6.12 -16.47 20.85
CA SER A 219 6.38 -17.15 19.58
C SER A 219 5.29 -16.87 18.54
N TRP A 220 4.02 -16.78 18.96
CA TRP A 220 2.93 -16.37 18.08
C TRP A 220 3.18 -14.94 17.56
N LEU A 221 3.47 -14.00 18.46
CA LEU A 221 3.69 -12.60 18.08
C LEU A 221 4.89 -12.46 17.13
N ALA A 222 6.02 -13.10 17.47
CA ALA A 222 7.23 -13.07 16.67
C ALA A 222 7.03 -13.66 15.26
N ARG A 223 6.17 -14.66 15.09
CA ARG A 223 5.82 -15.19 13.76
C ARG A 223 4.99 -14.19 12.95
N ARG A 224 3.99 -13.57 13.58
CA ARG A 224 3.10 -12.60 12.90
C ARG A 224 3.83 -11.33 12.48
N THR A 225 4.80 -10.88 13.27
CA THR A 225 5.67 -9.75 12.91
C THR A 225 6.80 -10.13 11.95
N GLY A 226 6.95 -11.41 11.59
CA GLY A 226 8.01 -11.85 10.67
C GLY A 226 9.42 -11.83 11.30
N LEU A 227 9.52 -11.92 12.63
CA LEU A 227 10.78 -12.13 13.34
C LEU A 227 11.17 -13.61 13.40
N LEU A 228 10.17 -14.50 13.48
CA LEU A 228 10.36 -15.95 13.48
C LEU A 228 9.65 -16.60 12.28
N PRO A 229 10.19 -17.71 11.75
CA PRO A 229 9.48 -18.51 10.76
C PRO A 229 8.25 -19.19 11.35
N GLU A 230 7.23 -19.35 10.51
CA GLU A 230 6.10 -20.23 10.79
C GLU A 230 6.58 -21.69 10.89
N GLY A 231 5.84 -22.54 11.61
CA GLY A 231 6.22 -23.95 11.79
C GLY A 231 6.42 -24.66 10.44
N GLY A 232 7.59 -25.28 10.26
CA GLY A 232 7.96 -25.97 9.02
C GLY A 232 8.58 -25.08 7.93
N ASN A 233 8.62 -23.76 8.11
CA ASN A 233 9.27 -22.84 7.17
C ASN A 233 10.69 -22.50 7.61
N ALA A 234 11.59 -22.34 6.64
CA ALA A 234 12.98 -21.96 6.89
C ALA A 234 13.18 -20.45 7.08
N ALA A 235 12.26 -19.63 6.58
CA ALA A 235 12.34 -18.17 6.63
C ALA A 235 11.03 -17.54 7.13
N PRO A 236 11.09 -16.38 7.82
CA PRO A 236 9.90 -15.61 8.16
C PRO A 236 9.11 -15.18 6.92
N THR A 237 7.79 -15.10 7.08
CA THR A 237 6.91 -14.54 6.04
C THR A 237 6.79 -13.02 6.22
N PRO A 238 6.84 -12.22 5.13
CA PRO A 238 6.57 -10.79 5.20
C PRO A 238 5.06 -10.49 5.20
N TRP A 239 4.21 -11.51 5.20
CA TRP A 239 2.76 -11.39 5.04
C TRP A 239 2.00 -11.71 6.32
N ILE A 240 0.95 -10.93 6.59
CA ILE A 240 0.02 -11.12 7.71
C ILE A 240 -1.41 -10.84 7.23
N HIS A 241 -2.41 -11.51 7.81
CA HIS A 241 -3.81 -11.16 7.54
C HIS A 241 -4.16 -9.82 8.20
N SER A 242 -4.92 -8.96 7.51
CA SER A 242 -5.32 -7.63 7.99
C SER A 242 -6.02 -7.68 9.36
N ASP A 243 -6.89 -8.67 9.60
CA ASP A 243 -7.52 -8.86 10.92
C ASP A 243 -6.52 -9.13 12.05
N VAL A 244 -5.45 -9.88 11.76
CA VAL A 244 -4.40 -10.18 12.75
C VAL A 244 -3.52 -8.95 12.98
N LEU A 245 -3.22 -8.20 11.91
CA LEU A 245 -2.57 -6.89 12.04
C LEU A 245 -3.43 -5.97 12.91
N ALA A 246 -4.72 -5.85 12.62
CA ALA A 246 -5.64 -5.00 13.37
C ALA A 246 -5.78 -5.43 14.83
N LEU A 247 -5.78 -6.74 15.13
CA LEU A 247 -5.75 -7.26 16.49
C LEU A 247 -4.49 -6.79 17.23
N ILE A 248 -3.31 -6.95 16.63
CA ILE A 248 -2.04 -6.59 17.27
C ILE A 248 -1.93 -5.06 17.42
N SER A 249 -2.28 -4.28 16.40
CA SER A 249 -2.25 -2.82 16.47
C SER A 249 -3.19 -2.28 17.54
N ARG A 250 -4.48 -2.67 17.51
CA ARG A 250 -5.48 -2.10 18.42
C ARG A 250 -5.37 -2.63 19.84
N ARG A 251 -5.27 -3.95 20.00
CA ARG A 251 -5.28 -4.58 21.32
C ARG A 251 -3.87 -4.68 21.89
N GLY A 252 -2.90 -5.07 21.08
CA GLY A 252 -1.51 -5.22 21.51
C GLY A 252 -0.83 -3.88 21.79
N LEU A 253 -0.86 -2.97 20.81
CA LEU A 253 -0.10 -1.71 20.85
C LEU A 253 -0.93 -0.47 21.22
N GLY A 254 -2.26 -0.53 21.09
CA GLY A 254 -3.12 0.62 21.37
C GLY A 254 -3.12 1.69 20.27
N ILE A 255 -2.71 1.34 19.05
CA ILE A 255 -2.63 2.26 17.90
C ILE A 255 -3.62 1.87 16.80
N SER A 256 -3.88 2.78 15.87
CA SER A 256 -4.73 2.49 14.72
C SER A 256 -4.05 1.50 13.76
N PRO A 257 -4.76 0.52 13.19
CA PRO A 257 -4.20 -0.36 12.16
C PRO A 257 -3.62 0.42 10.96
N ARG A 258 -4.21 1.58 10.64
CA ARG A 258 -3.77 2.45 9.54
C ARG A 258 -2.38 3.04 9.74
N GLU A 259 -1.87 3.08 10.97
CA GLU A 259 -0.54 3.62 11.27
C GLU A 259 0.57 2.62 10.92
N VAL A 260 0.24 1.33 10.76
CA VAL A 260 1.22 0.26 10.53
C VAL A 260 0.97 -0.53 9.24
N GLU A 261 -0.14 -0.25 8.56
CA GLU A 261 -0.47 -0.79 7.25
C GLU A 261 0.19 0.09 6.17
N LEU A 262 1.05 -0.51 5.34
CA LEU A 262 1.83 0.14 4.27
C LEU A 262 1.12 0.07 2.91
#